data_AF-A0A838WZY0-F1
#
_entry.id   AF-A0A838WZY0-F1
#
_cell.length_a   1.000
_cell.length_b   1.000
_cell.length_c   1.000
_cell.angle_alpha   90.00
_cell.angle_beta   90.00
_cell.angle_gamma   90.00
#
_symmetry.space_group_name_H-M   'P 1'
#
loop_
_entity.id
_entity.type
_entity.pdbx_description
1 polymer ?
#
loop_
_entity_poly.entity_id
_entity_poly.type
_entity_poly.pdbx_seq_one_letter_code
_entity_poly.pdbx_strand_id
1 'polypeptide(L)'
;VILPEALGPLILGYTFIFIAVIDMSAMAGYIGGGGLGDFAIVYGYRQFEPAVTFAAVIVIVVMVQLAQFLGNWLSKKVMRR
;
A
#
# COMPACT_ATOMS: atom_id res chain seq x y z
N VAL A 1 -25.41 -19.97 5.13
CA VAL A 1 -25.75 -18.57 5.51
C VAL A 1 -24.52 -17.73 5.80
N ILE A 2 -23.37 -18.33 6.18
CA ILE A 2 -22.12 -17.64 6.59
C ILE A 2 -21.33 -16.87 5.50
N LEU A 3 -21.47 -17.25 4.23
CA LEU A 3 -20.61 -16.72 3.15
C LEU A 3 -20.87 -15.23 2.84
N PRO A 4 -22.13 -14.74 2.72
CA PRO A 4 -22.41 -13.31 2.51
C PRO A 4 -21.95 -12.43 3.67
N GLU A 5 -22.07 -12.91 4.91
CA GLU A 5 -21.70 -12.18 6.13
C GLU A 5 -20.18 -12.04 6.27
N ALA A 6 -19.40 -12.97 5.73
CA ALA A 6 -17.94 -12.94 5.76
C ALA A 6 -17.31 -12.05 4.67
N LEU A 7 -18.04 -11.65 3.62
CA LEU A 7 -17.47 -10.91 2.49
C LEU A 7 -16.88 -9.55 2.89
N GLY A 8 -17.56 -8.81 3.76
CA GLY A 8 -17.09 -7.50 4.24
C GLY A 8 -15.73 -7.57 4.94
N PRO A 9 -15.57 -8.41 5.97
CA PRO A 9 -14.29 -8.67 6.61
C PRO A 9 -13.22 -9.23 5.67
N LEU A 10 -13.58 -10.12 4.74
CA LEU A 10 -12.63 -10.69 3.77
C LEU A 10 -12.04 -9.61 2.85
N ILE A 11 -12.85 -8.66 2.39
CA ILE A 11 -12.38 -7.54 1.57
C ILE A 11 -11.38 -6.66 2.35
N LEU A 12 -11.67 -6.39 3.62
CA LEU A 12 -10.77 -5.62 4.48
C LEU A 12 -9.47 -6.38 4.72
N GLY A 13 -9.55 -7.68 5.03
CA GLY A 13 -8.38 -8.54 5.20
C GLY A 13 -7.50 -8.58 3.96
N TYR A 14 -8.11 -8.70 2.77
CA TYR A 14 -7.37 -8.65 1.51
C TYR A 14 -6.72 -7.28 1.27
N THR A 15 -7.42 -6.19 1.59
CA THR A 15 -6.88 -4.83 1.50
C THR A 15 -5.65 -4.68 2.40
N PHE A 16 -5.70 -5.20 3.62
CA PHE A 16 -4.55 -5.21 4.53
C PHE A 16 -3.37 -6.01 3.99
N ILE A 17 -3.60 -7.21 3.45
CA ILE A 17 -2.54 -8.03 2.85
C ILE A 17 -1.91 -7.30 1.67
N PHE A 18 -2.72 -6.66 0.82
CA PHE A 18 -2.23 -5.88 -0.31
C PHE A 18 -1.33 -4.72 0.15
N ILE A 19 -1.74 -3.97 1.19
CA ILE A 19 -0.93 -2.91 1.78
C ILE A 19 0.36 -3.47 2.38
N ALA A 20 0.31 -4.63 3.05
CA ALA A 20 1.50 -5.28 3.59
C ALA A 20 2.50 -5.66 2.50
N VAL A 21 2.04 -6.08 1.31
CA VAL A 21 2.93 -6.34 0.16
C VAL A 21 3.60 -5.06 -0.34
N ILE A 22 2.88 -3.94 -0.36
CA ILE A 22 3.45 -2.62 -0.70
C ILE A 22 4.56 -2.24 0.29
N ASP A 23 4.31 -2.41 1.60
CA ASP A 23 5.28 -2.13 2.66
C ASP A 23 6.54 -3.01 2.53
N MET A 24 6.35 -4.32 2.32
CA MET A 24 7.47 -5.24 2.04
C MET A 24 8.24 -4.84 0.78
N SER A 25 7.57 -4.38 -0.28
CA SER A 25 8.22 -3.89 -1.50
C SER A 25 9.01 -2.60 -1.28
N ALA A 26 8.54 -1.71 -0.39
CA ALA A 26 9.28 -0.52 0.00
C ALA A 26 10.58 -0.90 0.74
N MET A 27 10.49 -1.84 1.68
CA MET A 27 11.67 -2.35 2.39
C MET A 27 12.63 -3.15 1.49
N ALA A 28 12.10 -3.87 0.49
CA ALA A 28 12.90 -4.65 -0.45
C ALA A 28 13.95 -3.81 -1.22
N GLY A 29 13.65 -2.52 -1.46
CA GLY A 29 14.60 -1.60 -2.09
C GLY A 29 15.90 -1.42 -1.28
N TYR A 30 15.83 -1.52 0.06
CA TYR A 30 16.99 -1.36 0.92
C TYR A 30 18.00 -2.53 0.80
N ILE A 31 17.49 -3.75 0.61
CA ILE A 31 18.30 -4.96 0.47
C ILE A 31 18.69 -5.27 -0.98
N GLY A 32 18.40 -4.36 -1.92
CA GLY A 32 18.69 -4.55 -3.35
C GLY A 32 17.73 -5.49 -4.07
N GLY A 33 16.57 -5.79 -3.48
CA GLY A 33 15.51 -6.60 -4.10
C GLY A 33 14.63 -5.82 -5.10
N GLY A 34 14.90 -4.53 -5.30
CA GLY A 34 14.06 -3.61 -6.06
C GLY A 34 12.75 -3.27 -5.33
N GLY A 35 11.79 -2.68 -6.05
CA GLY A 35 10.47 -2.35 -5.51
C GLY A 35 10.20 -0.84 -5.40
N LEU A 36 9.07 -0.49 -4.77
CA LEU A 36 8.60 0.90 -4.69
C LEU A 36 9.56 1.82 -3.94
N GLY A 37 10.28 1.29 -2.94
CA GLY A 37 11.25 2.04 -2.15
C GLY A 37 12.59 2.26 -2.85
N ASP A 38 12.89 1.48 -3.90
CA ASP A 38 14.17 1.56 -4.61
C ASP A 38 14.38 2.95 -5.24
N PHE A 39 13.33 3.54 -5.82
CA PHE A 39 13.39 4.88 -6.39
C PHE A 39 13.77 5.93 -5.34
N ALA A 40 13.12 5.89 -4.16
CA ALA A 40 13.41 6.82 -3.06
C ALA A 40 14.85 6.68 -2.57
N ILE A 41 15.38 5.45 -2.53
CA ILE A 41 16.73 5.17 -2.07
C ILE A 41 17.77 5.62 -3.11
N VAL A 42 17.61 5.22 -4.37
CA VAL A 42 18.60 5.43 -5.42
C VAL A 42 18.66 6.88 -5.88
N TYR A 43 17.52 7.53 -6.08
CA TYR A 43 17.45 8.89 -6.64
C TYR A 43 17.27 9.97 -5.57
N GLY A 44 16.76 9.63 -4.39
CA GLY A 44 16.60 10.56 -3.29
C GLY A 44 17.71 10.42 -2.24
N TYR A 45 17.59 9.38 -1.41
CA TYR A 45 18.38 9.24 -0.19
C TYR A 45 19.88 9.15 -0.46
N ARG A 46 20.32 8.29 -1.39
CA ARG A 46 21.75 8.11 -1.72
C ARG A 46 22.38 9.33 -2.38
N GLN A 47 21.58 10.14 -3.07
CA GLN A 47 22.03 11.37 -3.73
C GLN A 47 21.95 12.59 -2.80
N PHE A 48 21.49 12.42 -1.56
CA PHE A 48 21.22 13.51 -0.62
C PHE A 48 20.22 14.54 -1.19
N GLU A 49 19.24 14.07 -1.97
CA GLU A 49 18.15 14.87 -2.53
C GLU A 49 16.87 14.67 -1.69
N PRO A 50 16.65 15.49 -0.64
CA PRO A 50 15.50 15.33 0.25
C PRO A 50 14.18 15.56 -0.48
N ALA A 51 14.13 16.47 -1.47
CA ALA A 51 12.93 16.74 -2.24
C ALA A 51 12.44 15.50 -2.98
N VAL A 52 13.36 14.77 -3.63
CA VAL A 52 13.05 13.51 -4.35
C VAL A 52 12.64 12.42 -3.36
N THR A 53 13.33 12.32 -2.23
CA THR A 53 13.01 11.35 -1.16
C THR A 53 11.58 11.56 -0.65
N PHE A 54 11.21 12.80 -0.31
CA PHE A 54 9.88 13.12 0.18
C PHE A 54 8.80 12.94 -0.90
N ALA A 55 9.08 13.31 -2.15
CA ALA A 55 8.14 13.08 -3.25
C ALA A 55 7.82 11.58 -3.41
N ALA A 56 8.84 10.72 -3.37
CA ALA A 56 8.66 9.28 -3.45
C ALA A 56 7.84 8.73 -2.27
N VAL A 57 8.13 9.17 -1.05
CA VAL A 57 7.36 8.80 0.16
C VAL A 57 5.89 9.21 0.02
N ILE A 58 5.62 10.44 -0.44
CA ILE A 58 4.25 10.92 -0.64
C ILE A 58 3.50 10.03 -1.65
N VAL A 59 4.15 9.65 -2.76
CA VAL A 59 3.55 8.76 -3.75
C VAL A 59 3.18 7.40 -3.15
N ILE A 60 4.07 6.79 -2.35
CA ILE A 60 3.79 5.52 -1.67
C ILE A 60 2.62 5.68 -0.69
N VAL A 61 2.60 6.76 0.11
CA VAL A 61 1.50 7.04 1.04
C VAL A 61 0.18 7.19 0.30
N VAL A 62 0.16 7.94 -0.81
CA VAL A 62 -1.05 8.13 -1.63
C VAL A 62 -1.54 6.79 -2.18
N MET A 63 -0.65 5.91 -2.66
CA MET A 63 -1.02 4.57 -3.10
C MET A 63 -1.68 3.74 -1.99
N VAL A 64 -1.11 3.73 -0.79
CA VAL A 64 -1.67 3.02 0.37
C VAL A 64 -3.03 3.59 0.75
N GLN A 65 -3.18 4.92 0.76
CA GLN A 65 -4.44 5.57 1.08
C GLN A 65 -5.53 5.27 0.04
N LEU A 66 -5.19 5.24 -1.24
CA LEU A 66 -6.12 4.86 -2.30
C LEU A 66 -6.58 3.40 -2.13
N ALA A 67 -5.64 2.48 -1.84
CA ALA A 67 -5.97 1.08 -1.58
C ALA A 67 -6.90 0.93 -0.36
N GLN A 68 -6.60 1.62 0.74
CA GLN A 68 -7.42 1.60 1.95
C GLN A 68 -8.82 2.18 1.70
N PHE A 69 -8.91 3.31 0.98
CA PHE A 69 -10.17 3.94 0.64
C PHE A 69 -11.05 3.01 -0.21
N LEU A 70 -10.47 2.39 -1.24
CA LEU A 70 -11.14 1.42 -2.09
C LEU A 70 -11.62 0.20 -1.30
N GLY A 71 -10.75 -0.38 -0.46
CA GLY A 71 -11.09 -1.52 0.39
C GLY A 71 -12.24 -1.22 1.35
N ASN A 72 -12.18 -0.08 2.03
CA ASN A 72 -13.23 0.39 2.92
C ASN A 72 -14.55 0.64 2.18
N TRP A 73 -14.49 1.25 0.99
CA TRP A 73 -15.67 1.52 0.17
C TRP A 73 -16.32 0.22 -0.33
N LEU A 74 -15.53 -0.72 -0.83
CA LEU A 74 -15.99 -2.03 -1.29
C LEU A 74 -16.61 -2.84 -0.14
N SER A 75 -15.96 -2.88 1.02
CA SER A 75 -16.47 -3.57 2.20
C SER A 75 -17.83 -3.00 2.63
N LYS A 76 -17.95 -1.67 2.74
CA LYS A 76 -19.22 -1.00 3.06
C LYS A 76 -20.31 -1.26 2.03
N LYS A 77 -19.97 -1.34 0.75
CA LYS A 77 -20.93 -1.58 -0.33
C LYS A 77 -21.49 -3.01 -0.27
N VAL A 78 -20.66 -3.98 0.07
CA VAL A 78 -21.08 -5.39 0.19
C VAL A 78 -21.88 -5.62 1.46
N MET A 79 -21.52 -4.99 2.59
CA MET A 79 -22.28 -5.09 3.84
C MET A 79 -23.64 -4.36 3.83
N ARG A 80 -23.85 -3.44 2.87
CA ARG A 80 -25.14 -2.75 2.67
C ARG A 80 -26.11 -3.53 1.77
N ARG A 81 -25.68 -4.64 1.18
CA ARG A 81 -26.54 -5.59 0.46
C ARG A 81 -26.80 -6.80 1.33
#